data_AF-A0A7J2S5L6-F1
#
_entry.id   AF-A0A7J2S5L6-F1
#
_cell.length_a   1.000
_cell.length_b   1.000
_cell.length_c   1.000
_cell.angle_alpha   90.00
_cell.angle_beta   90.00
_cell.angle_gamma   90.00
#
_symmetry.space_group_name_H-M   'P 1'
#
loop_
_entity.id
_entity.type
_entity.pdbx_description
1 polymer ?
#
loop_
_entity_poly.entity_id
_entity_poly.type
_entity_poly.pdbx_seq_one_letter_code
_entity_poly.pdbx_strand_id
1 'polypeptide(L)'
;YNVEPEKISFKKYDADFVLAVETGGMFDRLVENGFDEKSRAILVHLKGQPARSTRRLLKRLNEELGLPVLVFTDCDPWSYRIFASVAYGAIKTAHISEYLATPAAQFLGVTPSDIVNYELPTDDLTKEDINALKSELSDPRFQDEFWKGEIKLQLQLGKKSEQQALAKYGLDYVTDTYLPEKLSEIGVMKK
;
A
#
# COMPACT_ATOMS: atom_id res chain seq x y z
N TYR A 1 -1.92 -21.45 8.22
CA TYR A 1 -1.91 -21.56 6.75
C TYR A 1 -3.26 -22.02 6.22
N ASN A 2 -4.36 -21.33 6.54
CA ASN A 2 -5.72 -21.85 6.34
C ASN A 2 -6.67 -20.77 5.82
N VAL A 3 -6.29 -20.08 4.75
CA VAL A 3 -7.20 -19.19 4.01
C VAL A 3 -7.63 -19.84 2.70
N GLU A 4 -7.68 -21.17 2.65
CA GLU A 4 -8.17 -21.89 1.47
C GLU A 4 -9.70 -21.78 1.36
N PRO A 5 -10.26 -21.86 0.14
CA PRO A 5 -11.71 -21.81 -0.08
C PRO A 5 -12.45 -22.91 0.69
N GLU A 6 -11.80 -24.05 0.95
CA GLU A 6 -12.32 -25.15 1.77
C GLU A 6 -12.50 -24.78 3.25
N LYS A 7 -11.80 -23.75 3.74
CA LYS A 7 -11.81 -23.34 5.16
C LYS A 7 -12.49 -21.99 5.37
N ILE A 8 -12.35 -21.07 4.42
CA ILE A 8 -12.95 -19.74 4.47
C ILE A 8 -13.71 -19.52 3.18
N SER A 9 -15.04 -19.44 3.28
CA SER A 9 -15.93 -19.09 2.18
C SER A 9 -16.50 -17.69 2.39
N PHE A 10 -16.41 -16.85 1.36
CA PHE A 10 -17.04 -15.54 1.37
C PHE A 10 -18.52 -15.72 1.00
N LYS A 11 -19.43 -15.34 1.91
CA LYS A 11 -20.88 -15.47 1.69
C LYS A 11 -21.50 -14.18 1.18
N LYS A 12 -21.19 -13.07 1.85
CA LYS A 12 -21.68 -11.73 1.54
C LYS A 12 -20.54 -10.74 1.82
N TYR A 13 -20.40 -9.76 0.95
CA TYR A 13 -19.53 -8.60 1.14
C TYR A 13 -20.31 -7.35 0.74
N ASP A 14 -19.99 -6.23 1.38
CA ASP A 14 -20.50 -4.90 1.06
C ASP A 14 -19.33 -3.92 1.19
N ALA A 15 -18.33 -4.14 0.33
CA ALA A 15 -17.12 -3.36 0.27
C ALA A 15 -16.77 -3.06 -1.18
N ASP A 16 -16.24 -1.88 -1.43
CA ASP A 16 -15.82 -1.41 -2.76
C ASP A 16 -14.35 -1.71 -3.04
N PHE A 17 -13.50 -1.74 -2.01
CA PHE A 17 -12.07 -1.98 -2.14
C PHE A 17 -11.43 -2.54 -0.86
N VAL A 18 -10.20 -3.00 -0.98
CA VAL A 18 -9.37 -3.48 0.13
C VAL A 18 -8.22 -2.49 0.34
N LEU A 19 -8.02 -2.03 1.57
CA LEU A 19 -6.92 -1.15 1.95
C LEU A 19 -5.96 -1.89 2.89
N ALA A 20 -4.79 -2.23 2.35
CA ALA A 20 -3.71 -2.87 3.07
C ALA A 20 -2.77 -1.83 3.69
N VAL A 21 -2.69 -1.78 5.01
CA VAL A 21 -1.96 -0.76 5.78
C VAL A 21 -0.75 -1.38 6.45
N GLU A 22 0.41 -0.76 6.31
CA GLU A 22 1.66 -1.26 6.91
C GLU A 22 1.68 -1.13 8.43
N THR A 23 1.46 0.07 8.94
CA THR A 23 1.68 0.41 10.34
C THR A 23 0.42 0.18 11.19
N GLY A 24 0.60 -0.41 12.37
CA GLY A 24 -0.51 -0.67 13.30
C GLY A 24 -1.16 0.63 13.79
N GLY A 25 -0.37 1.68 14.06
CA GLY A 25 -0.90 2.96 14.50
C GLY A 25 -1.80 3.64 13.46
N MET A 26 -1.47 3.50 12.18
CA MET A 26 -2.36 3.99 11.11
C MET A 26 -3.61 3.11 10.99
N PHE A 27 -3.44 1.78 11.06
CA PHE A 27 -4.57 0.86 11.00
C PHE A 27 -5.59 1.10 12.12
N ASP A 28 -5.13 1.15 13.38
CA ASP A 28 -5.99 1.35 14.55
C ASP A 28 -6.75 2.67 14.43
N ARG A 29 -6.08 3.72 13.93
CA ARG A 29 -6.70 5.02 13.72
C ARG A 29 -7.75 5.05 12.60
N LEU A 30 -7.53 4.33 11.50
CA LEU A 30 -8.54 4.21 10.45
C LEU A 30 -9.81 3.52 10.98
N VAL A 31 -9.65 2.55 11.87
CA VAL A 31 -10.75 1.87 12.55
C VAL A 31 -11.43 2.81 13.56
N GLU A 32 -10.67 3.55 14.38
CA GLU A 32 -11.22 4.52 15.33
C GLU A 32 -12.05 5.63 14.63
N ASN A 33 -11.61 6.06 13.45
CA ASN A 33 -12.31 7.07 12.65
C ASN A 33 -13.50 6.51 11.84
N GLY A 34 -13.71 5.18 11.86
CA GLY A 34 -14.77 4.48 11.12
C GLY A 34 -14.62 4.58 9.60
N PHE A 35 -13.38 4.62 9.09
CA PHE A 35 -13.13 4.76 7.65
C PHE A 35 -13.62 3.54 6.85
N ASP A 36 -13.53 2.35 7.44
CA ASP A 36 -14.03 1.10 6.87
C ASP A 36 -15.54 1.15 6.60
N GLU A 37 -16.35 1.66 7.53
CA GLU A 37 -17.79 1.80 7.35
C GLU A 37 -18.14 2.94 6.38
N LYS A 38 -17.48 4.10 6.51
CA LYS A 38 -17.74 5.29 5.68
C LYS A 38 -17.42 5.06 4.20
N SER A 39 -16.28 4.41 3.94
CA SER A 39 -15.76 4.20 2.58
C SER A 39 -16.05 2.81 2.03
N ARG A 40 -16.79 1.98 2.79
CA ARG A 40 -17.05 0.56 2.48
C ARG A 40 -15.76 -0.16 2.10
N ALA A 41 -14.75 -0.07 2.96
CA ALA A 41 -13.41 -0.57 2.69
C ALA A 41 -13.05 -1.73 3.62
N ILE A 42 -12.39 -2.76 3.09
CA ILE A 42 -11.81 -3.83 3.92
C ILE A 42 -10.41 -3.40 4.35
N LEU A 43 -10.22 -3.09 5.63
CA LEU A 43 -8.90 -2.76 6.18
C LEU A 43 -8.12 -4.04 6.50
N VAL A 44 -6.87 -4.12 6.02
CA VAL A 44 -5.97 -5.25 6.27
C VAL A 44 -4.63 -4.74 6.81
N HIS A 45 -4.29 -5.11 8.03
CA HIS A 45 -2.99 -4.77 8.60
C HIS A 45 -1.89 -5.75 8.09
N LEU A 46 -0.84 -5.22 7.46
CA LEU A 46 0.30 -5.99 6.95
C LEU A 46 1.37 -6.25 8.00
N LYS A 47 1.58 -5.31 8.93
CA LYS A 47 2.61 -5.34 9.99
C LYS A 47 4.01 -5.52 9.40
N GLY A 48 4.39 -4.62 8.48
CA GLY A 48 5.63 -4.71 7.73
C GLY A 48 5.57 -5.79 6.63
N GLN A 49 6.56 -6.69 6.57
CA GLN A 49 6.60 -7.72 5.52
C GLN A 49 5.46 -8.74 5.68
N PRO A 50 4.51 -8.82 4.73
CA PRO A 50 3.30 -9.58 4.94
C PRO A 50 3.53 -11.08 4.92
N ALA A 51 2.92 -11.74 5.90
CA ALA A 51 2.88 -13.19 5.98
C ALA A 51 2.24 -13.79 4.72
N ARG A 52 2.55 -15.07 4.44
CA ARG A 52 1.98 -15.80 3.29
C ARG A 52 0.45 -15.85 3.35
N SER A 53 -0.12 -15.96 4.54
CA SER A 53 -1.58 -15.95 4.75
C SER A 53 -2.21 -14.62 4.35
N THR A 54 -1.60 -13.49 4.72
CA THR A 54 -2.11 -12.15 4.41
C THR A 54 -2.09 -11.92 2.91
N ARG A 55 -0.99 -12.25 2.24
CA ARG A 55 -0.89 -12.16 0.76
C ARG A 55 -1.94 -13.01 0.06
N ARG A 56 -2.15 -14.25 0.52
CA ARG A 56 -3.16 -15.13 -0.05
C ARG A 56 -4.58 -14.62 0.19
N LEU A 57 -4.85 -14.02 1.35
CA LEU A 57 -6.13 -13.38 1.64
C LEU A 57 -6.38 -12.20 0.68
N LEU A 58 -5.42 -11.29 0.51
CA LEU A 58 -5.52 -10.17 -0.42
C LEU A 58 -5.78 -10.64 -1.86
N LYS A 59 -5.05 -11.67 -2.30
CA LYS A 59 -5.27 -12.27 -3.61
C LYS A 59 -6.68 -12.84 -3.77
N ARG A 60 -7.18 -13.57 -2.77
CA ARG A 60 -8.54 -14.12 -2.80
C ARG A 60 -9.61 -13.01 -2.82
N LEU A 61 -9.40 -11.92 -2.07
CA LEU A 61 -10.32 -10.78 -2.11
C LEU A 61 -10.34 -10.14 -3.51
N ASN A 62 -9.19 -10.06 -4.18
CA ASN A 62 -9.13 -9.56 -5.55
C ASN A 62 -9.72 -10.53 -6.58
N GLU A 63 -9.34 -11.81 -6.56
CA GLU A 63 -9.74 -12.80 -7.57
C GLU A 63 -11.18 -13.31 -7.38
N GLU A 64 -11.61 -13.57 -6.15
CA GLU A 64 -12.95 -14.13 -5.87
C GLU A 64 -14.02 -13.05 -5.74
N LEU A 65 -13.68 -11.88 -5.18
CA LEU A 65 -14.65 -10.79 -4.96
C LEU A 65 -14.50 -9.66 -5.99
N GLY A 66 -13.45 -9.65 -6.81
CA GLY A 66 -13.20 -8.59 -7.79
C GLY A 66 -12.80 -7.26 -7.16
N LEU A 67 -12.45 -7.23 -5.86
CA LEU A 67 -12.18 -5.99 -5.15
C LEU A 67 -10.77 -5.47 -5.47
N PRO A 68 -10.60 -4.19 -5.85
CA PRO A 68 -9.29 -3.60 -6.02
C PRO A 68 -8.55 -3.58 -4.67
N VAL A 69 -7.26 -3.93 -4.71
CA VAL A 69 -6.39 -3.96 -3.53
C VAL A 69 -5.47 -2.76 -3.58
N LEU A 70 -5.56 -1.92 -2.56
CA LEU A 70 -4.75 -0.73 -2.40
C LEU A 70 -3.78 -0.94 -1.26
N VAL A 71 -2.51 -0.58 -1.48
CA VAL A 71 -1.46 -0.71 -0.47
C VAL A 71 -1.04 0.67 -0.02
N PHE A 72 -1.19 0.91 1.28
CA PHE A 72 -0.81 2.13 1.96
C PHE A 72 0.37 1.80 2.90
N THR A 73 1.54 2.35 2.60
CA THR A 73 2.82 2.15 3.32
C THR A 73 3.55 3.48 3.50
N ASP A 74 4.71 3.48 4.14
CA ASP A 74 5.54 4.68 4.26
C ASP A 74 6.23 5.05 2.92
N CYS A 75 6.77 6.27 2.84
CA CYS A 75 7.57 6.72 1.69
C CYS A 75 9.05 6.40 1.93
N ASP A 76 9.40 5.12 1.83
CA ASP A 76 10.77 4.62 1.95
C ASP A 76 11.02 3.40 1.04
N PRO A 77 12.30 3.06 0.74
CA PRO A 77 12.61 1.89 -0.10
C PRO A 77 12.20 0.54 0.53
N TRP A 78 12.00 0.45 1.84
CA TRP A 78 11.60 -0.81 2.48
C TRP A 78 10.11 -1.09 2.26
N SER A 79 9.31 -0.05 2.29
CA SER A 79 7.88 0.02 2.00
C SER A 79 7.59 -0.36 0.56
N TYR A 80 8.41 0.10 -0.39
CA TYR A 80 8.30 -0.33 -1.78
C TYR A 80 8.48 -1.84 -1.93
N ARG A 81 9.41 -2.44 -1.18
CA ARG A 81 9.57 -3.90 -1.15
C ARG A 81 8.38 -4.63 -0.55
N ILE A 82 7.70 -4.02 0.44
CA ILE A 82 6.46 -4.56 1.00
C ILE A 82 5.38 -4.59 -0.08
N PHE A 83 5.18 -3.47 -0.78
CA PHE A 83 4.28 -3.40 -1.93
C PHE A 83 4.64 -4.45 -2.98
N ALA A 84 5.91 -4.53 -3.39
CA ALA A 84 6.35 -5.49 -4.39
C ALA A 84 6.13 -6.94 -3.97
N SER A 85 6.17 -7.24 -2.67
CA SER A 85 5.85 -8.56 -2.13
C SER A 85 4.37 -8.93 -2.28
N VAL A 86 3.48 -7.93 -2.23
CA VAL A 86 2.02 -8.08 -2.43
C VAL A 86 1.69 -8.12 -3.93
N ALA A 87 2.21 -7.17 -4.70
CA ALA A 87 1.89 -7.01 -6.12
C ALA A 87 2.50 -8.10 -7.00
N TYR A 88 3.79 -8.43 -6.81
CA TYR A 88 4.53 -9.35 -7.68
C TYR A 88 4.90 -10.69 -7.02
N GLY A 89 4.60 -10.86 -5.72
CA GLY A 89 4.99 -12.04 -4.95
C GLY A 89 6.50 -12.14 -4.71
N ALA A 90 7.04 -13.35 -4.51
CA ALA A 90 8.47 -13.57 -4.26
C ALA A 90 9.19 -14.13 -5.51
N ILE A 91 10.18 -13.40 -6.05
CA ILE A 91 11.01 -13.79 -7.23
C ILE A 91 11.57 -15.21 -7.10
N LYS A 92 11.94 -15.65 -5.89
CA LYS A 92 12.61 -16.94 -5.67
C LYS A 92 11.72 -18.16 -5.90
N THR A 93 10.43 -17.99 -6.18
CA THR A 93 9.53 -19.13 -6.41
C THR A 93 8.45 -18.77 -7.41
N ALA A 94 8.84 -18.67 -8.69
CA ALA A 94 7.94 -18.32 -9.80
C ALA A 94 6.62 -19.11 -9.77
N HIS A 95 6.66 -20.42 -9.46
CA HIS A 95 5.47 -21.27 -9.33
C HIS A 95 4.54 -20.94 -8.14
N ILE A 96 5.05 -20.35 -7.06
CA ILE A 96 4.25 -19.92 -5.89
C ILE A 96 3.87 -18.43 -6.02
N SER A 97 4.65 -17.65 -6.76
CA SER A 97 4.41 -16.23 -6.99
C SER A 97 3.08 -16.00 -7.72
N GLU A 98 2.74 -16.84 -8.71
CA GLU A 98 1.42 -16.82 -9.38
C GLU A 98 0.24 -17.07 -8.42
N TYR A 99 0.47 -17.83 -7.34
CA TYR A 99 -0.55 -18.12 -6.33
C TYR A 99 -0.64 -17.07 -5.20
N LEU A 100 0.30 -16.14 -5.10
CA LEU A 100 0.39 -15.17 -3.99
C LEU A 100 0.39 -13.70 -4.42
N ALA A 101 0.70 -13.42 -5.70
CA ALA A 101 0.77 -12.07 -6.24
C ALA A 101 -0.63 -11.56 -6.60
N THR A 102 -0.90 -10.29 -6.28
CA THR A 102 -2.08 -9.56 -6.77
C THR A 102 -1.58 -8.48 -7.73
N PRO A 103 -1.35 -8.79 -9.02
CA PRO A 103 -0.77 -7.82 -9.96
C PRO A 103 -1.67 -6.61 -10.20
N ALA A 104 -2.95 -6.68 -9.83
CA ALA A 104 -3.88 -5.56 -9.82
C ALA A 104 -3.78 -4.66 -8.57
N ALA A 105 -2.87 -4.97 -7.62
CA ALA A 105 -2.68 -4.15 -6.44
C ALA A 105 -2.05 -2.81 -6.81
N GLN A 106 -2.63 -1.72 -6.34
CA GLN A 106 -2.16 -0.36 -6.60
C GLN A 106 -1.51 0.23 -5.36
N PHE A 107 -0.46 1.00 -5.58
CA PHE A 107 0.22 1.72 -4.52
C PHE A 107 -0.51 3.03 -4.26
N LEU A 108 -1.10 3.17 -3.07
CA LEU A 108 -1.86 4.36 -2.70
C LEU A 108 -0.95 5.50 -2.20
N GLY A 109 0.17 5.13 -1.56
CA GLY A 109 1.10 6.08 -0.96
C GLY A 109 1.53 5.64 0.43
N VAL A 110 2.27 6.46 1.17
CA VAL A 110 2.72 7.83 0.86
C VAL A 110 3.69 7.83 -0.32
N THR A 111 3.42 8.62 -1.36
CA THR A 111 4.33 8.76 -2.51
C THR A 111 5.30 9.93 -2.32
N PRO A 112 6.47 9.91 -2.97
CA PRO A 112 7.38 11.06 -3.03
C PRO A 112 6.71 12.34 -3.52
N SER A 113 5.79 12.23 -4.48
CA SER A 113 4.97 13.36 -4.93
C SER A 113 4.05 13.91 -3.82
N ASP A 114 3.52 13.04 -2.95
CA ASP A 114 2.68 13.47 -1.82
C ASP A 114 3.43 14.28 -0.78
N ILE A 115 4.71 13.99 -0.59
CA ILE A 115 5.57 14.78 0.30
C ILE A 115 5.59 16.25 -0.15
N VAL A 116 5.65 16.49 -1.46
CA VAL A 116 5.69 17.84 -2.03
C VAL A 116 4.30 18.48 -2.01
N ASN A 117 3.27 17.74 -2.41
CA ASN A 117 1.90 18.26 -2.54
C ASN A 117 1.25 18.58 -1.19
N TYR A 118 1.50 17.76 -0.17
CA TYR A 118 0.91 17.88 1.16
C TYR A 118 1.89 18.45 2.20
N GLU A 119 3.08 18.89 1.78
CA GLU A 119 4.13 19.45 2.64
C GLU A 119 4.35 18.61 3.91
N LEU A 120 4.45 17.30 3.74
CA LEU A 120 4.51 16.35 4.86
C LEU A 120 5.78 16.57 5.68
N PRO A 121 5.76 16.29 7.00
CA PRO A 121 6.98 16.10 7.78
C PRO A 121 7.87 15.05 7.12
N THR A 122 9.14 15.41 6.93
CA THR A 122 10.12 14.56 6.26
C THR A 122 11.40 14.45 7.07
N ASP A 123 12.02 13.29 6.95
CA ASP A 123 13.38 13.04 7.39
C ASP A 123 14.32 12.94 6.18
N ASP A 124 15.60 13.22 6.39
CA ASP A 124 16.61 13.06 5.36
C ASP A 124 16.87 11.58 5.05
N LEU A 125 17.10 11.26 3.77
CA LEU A 125 17.50 9.93 3.35
C LEU A 125 18.90 9.60 3.86
N THR A 126 19.06 8.40 4.41
CA THR A 126 20.38 7.88 4.76
C THR A 126 21.14 7.38 3.53
N LYS A 127 22.45 7.17 3.65
CA LYS A 127 23.25 6.56 2.58
C LYS A 127 22.74 5.16 2.20
N GLU A 128 22.22 4.41 3.17
CA GLU A 128 21.63 3.10 2.93
C GLU A 128 20.33 3.20 2.14
N ASP A 129 19.47 4.16 2.49
CA ASP A 129 18.22 4.42 1.75
C ASP A 129 18.50 4.78 0.29
N ILE A 130 19.47 5.68 0.03
CA ILE A 130 19.87 6.08 -1.32
C ILE A 130 20.38 4.87 -2.13
N ASN A 131 21.18 4.00 -1.52
CA ASN A 131 21.69 2.79 -2.18
C ASN A 131 20.57 1.78 -2.47
N ALA A 132 19.60 1.66 -1.57
CA ALA A 132 18.43 0.82 -1.76
C ALA A 132 17.57 1.34 -2.92
N LEU A 133 17.24 2.63 -2.95
CA LEU A 133 16.47 3.26 -4.04
C LEU A 133 17.16 3.11 -5.41
N LYS A 134 18.50 3.26 -5.46
CA LYS A 134 19.27 3.02 -6.68
C LYS A 134 19.20 1.57 -7.14
N SER A 135 19.18 0.64 -6.19
CA SER A 135 19.03 -0.79 -6.48
C SER A 135 17.61 -1.09 -6.98
N GLU A 136 16.59 -0.42 -6.44
CA GLU A 136 15.20 -0.55 -6.91
C GLU A 136 15.01 -0.01 -8.33
N LEU A 137 15.70 1.08 -8.71
CA LEU A 137 15.72 1.55 -10.11
C LEU A 137 16.27 0.52 -11.09
N SER A 138 17.07 -0.44 -10.63
CA SER A 138 17.58 -1.55 -11.45
C SER A 138 16.73 -2.83 -11.35
N ASP A 139 15.78 -2.89 -10.42
CA ASP A 139 14.91 -4.05 -10.26
C ASP A 139 13.83 -4.06 -11.36
N PRO A 140 13.63 -5.18 -12.07
CA PRO A 140 12.60 -5.31 -13.11
C PRO A 140 11.18 -5.01 -12.62
N ARG A 141 10.89 -5.14 -11.31
CA ARG A 141 9.57 -4.89 -10.72
C ARG A 141 9.18 -3.42 -10.64
N PHE A 142 10.18 -2.53 -10.59
CA PHE A 142 9.98 -1.09 -10.49
C PHE A 142 10.38 -0.37 -11.79
N GLN A 143 10.32 -1.08 -12.93
CA GLN A 143 10.68 -0.51 -14.23
C GLN A 143 9.59 0.33 -14.89
N ASP A 144 8.39 0.34 -14.33
CA ASP A 144 7.27 1.13 -14.83
C ASP A 144 7.58 2.64 -14.74
N GLU A 145 6.97 3.41 -15.64
CA GLU A 145 7.21 4.86 -15.74
C GLU A 145 6.84 5.59 -14.44
N PHE A 146 5.74 5.17 -13.81
CA PHE A 146 5.31 5.66 -12.50
C PHE A 146 6.40 5.44 -11.43
N TRP A 147 6.85 4.20 -11.23
CA TRP A 147 7.84 3.86 -10.21
C TRP A 147 9.20 4.53 -10.47
N LYS A 148 9.65 4.57 -11.73
CA LYS A 148 10.87 5.30 -12.10
C LYS A 148 10.75 6.80 -11.81
N GLY A 149 9.59 7.39 -12.07
CA GLY A 149 9.31 8.79 -11.77
C GLY A 149 9.41 9.07 -10.28
N GLU A 150 8.64 8.32 -9.47
CA GLU A 150 8.58 8.49 -8.02
C GLU A 150 9.94 8.22 -7.34
N ILE A 151 10.63 7.12 -7.68
CA ILE A 151 11.94 6.81 -7.08
C ILE A 151 12.99 7.87 -7.44
N LYS A 152 12.99 8.37 -8.68
CA LYS A 152 13.89 9.47 -9.08
C LYS A 152 13.54 10.76 -8.35
N LEU A 153 12.25 11.09 -8.21
CA LEU A 153 11.79 12.24 -7.46
C LEU A 153 12.24 12.13 -5.99
N GLN A 154 12.11 10.96 -5.37
CA GLN A 154 12.58 10.73 -4.01
C GLN A 154 14.10 10.94 -3.86
N LEU A 155 14.88 10.42 -4.82
CA LEU A 155 16.33 10.64 -4.86
C LEU A 155 16.70 12.11 -5.07
N GLN A 156 15.90 12.88 -5.82
CA GLN A 156 16.10 14.32 -6.01
C GLN A 156 15.73 15.12 -4.77
N LEU A 157 14.61 14.77 -4.11
CA LEU A 157 14.16 15.41 -2.88
C LEU A 157 15.09 15.10 -1.71
N GLY A 158 15.70 13.92 -1.70
CA GLY A 158 16.60 13.51 -0.62
C GLY A 158 15.86 13.20 0.68
N LYS A 159 14.54 12.96 0.61
CA LYS A 159 13.64 12.91 1.78
C LYS A 159 12.81 11.63 1.83
N LYS A 160 12.44 11.22 3.04
CA LYS A 160 11.47 10.18 3.35
C LYS A 160 10.40 10.70 4.29
N SER A 161 9.25 10.04 4.32
CA SER A 161 8.12 10.42 5.15
C SER A 161 7.34 9.18 5.60
N GLU A 162 6.86 9.22 6.83
CA GLU A 162 6.01 8.16 7.39
C GLU A 162 4.54 8.44 7.12
N GLN A 163 3.71 7.40 7.08
CA GLN A 163 2.25 7.50 7.03
C GLN A 163 1.72 8.35 8.18
N GLN A 164 2.32 8.21 9.36
CA GLN A 164 1.92 8.98 10.54
C GLN A 164 2.23 10.48 10.38
N ALA A 165 3.09 10.89 9.45
CA ALA A 165 3.38 12.30 9.20
C ALA A 165 2.14 13.08 8.76
N LEU A 166 1.18 12.42 8.09
CA LEU A 166 -0.13 12.99 7.74
C LEU A 166 -0.96 13.37 8.98
N ALA A 167 -0.67 12.79 10.14
CA ALA A 167 -1.33 13.12 11.39
C ALA A 167 -1.09 14.55 11.86
N LYS A 168 -0.02 15.19 11.38
CA LYS A 168 0.30 16.58 11.74
C LYS A 168 -0.84 17.55 11.42
N TYR A 169 -1.60 17.28 10.37
CA TYR A 169 -2.70 18.13 9.91
C TYR A 169 -4.04 17.85 10.60
N GLY A 170 -4.08 16.86 11.50
CA GLY A 170 -5.26 16.48 12.26
C GLY A 170 -5.44 14.97 12.32
N LEU A 171 -6.13 14.50 13.35
CA LEU A 171 -6.44 13.08 13.51
C LEU A 171 -7.31 12.55 12.36
N ASP A 172 -8.21 13.38 11.87
CA ASP A 172 -9.16 13.03 10.80
C ASP A 172 -8.68 13.37 9.39
N TYR A 173 -7.57 14.11 9.25
CA TYR A 173 -7.09 14.58 7.94
C TYR A 173 -6.80 13.43 6.95
N VAL A 174 -6.26 12.33 7.46
CA VAL A 174 -5.98 11.13 6.66
C VAL A 174 -7.28 10.55 6.09
N THR A 175 -8.32 10.44 6.91
CA THR A 175 -9.58 9.78 6.56
C THR A 175 -10.54 10.67 5.78
N ASP A 176 -10.51 11.97 6.03
CA ASP A 176 -11.48 12.92 5.49
C ASP A 176 -10.97 13.62 4.23
N THR A 177 -9.65 13.77 4.09
CA THR A 177 -9.03 14.51 2.98
C THR A 177 -8.13 13.60 2.14
N TYR A 178 -7.03 13.12 2.72
CA TYR A 178 -5.98 12.45 1.96
C TYR A 178 -6.46 11.15 1.27
N LEU A 179 -7.07 10.23 2.02
CA LEU A 179 -7.54 8.96 1.45
C LEU A 179 -8.66 9.19 0.41
N PRO A 180 -9.73 9.97 0.68
CA PRO A 180 -10.76 10.24 -0.32
C PRO A 180 -10.25 10.90 -1.61
N GLU A 181 -9.31 11.86 -1.51
CA GLU A 181 -8.71 12.50 -2.68
C GLU A 181 -7.93 11.47 -3.51
N LYS A 182 -7.04 10.71 -2.87
CA LYS A 182 -6.27 9.65 -3.52
C LYS A 182 -7.14 8.59 -4.18
N LEU A 183 -8.17 8.13 -3.47
CA LEU A 183 -9.11 7.13 -3.98
C LEU A 183 -9.90 7.64 -5.19
N SER A 184 -10.19 8.95 -5.22
CA SER A 184 -10.86 9.60 -6.34
C SER A 184 -9.93 9.75 -7.56
N GLU A 185 -8.66 10.13 -7.35
CA GLU A 185 -7.66 10.24 -8.42
C GLU A 185 -7.43 8.90 -9.14
N ILE A 186 -7.43 7.81 -8.37
CA ILE A 186 -7.23 6.45 -8.87
C ILE A 186 -8.55 5.87 -9.46
N GLY A 187 -9.68 6.55 -9.26
CA GLY A 187 -10.99 6.16 -9.79
C GLY A 187 -11.67 5.01 -9.03
N VAL A 188 -11.23 4.74 -7.80
CA VAL A 188 -11.82 3.71 -6.91
C VAL A 188 -13.09 4.24 -6.23
N MET A 189 -13.12 5.52 -5.87
CA MET A 189 -14.33 6.20 -5.42
C MET A 189 -14.89 7.07 -6.55
N LYS A 190 -16.18 6.87 -6.89
CA LYS A 190 -16.93 7.81 -7.72
C LYS A 190 -17.59 8.84 -6.80
N LYS A 191 -17.27 10.12 -7.01
CA LYS A 191 -18.02 11.25 -6.43
C LYS A 191 -19.49 11.21 -6.84
#